data_AF-A7Z258-F1
#
_entry.id   AF-A7Z258-F1
#
_cell.length_a   1.000
_cell.length_b   1.000
_cell.length_c   1.000
_cell.angle_alpha   90.00
_cell.angle_beta   90.00
_cell.angle_gamma   90.00
#
_symmetry.space_group_name_H-M   'P 1'
#
loop_
_entity.id
_entity.type
_entity.pdbx_description
1 polymer ?
#
loop_
_entity_poly.entity_id
_entity_poly.type
_entity_poly.pdbx_seq_one_letter_code
_entity_poly.pdbx_strand_id
1 'polypeptide(L)'
;MEQAIIVLICILIFIILVPAALFLWIYIRDEKQEEHSVLRNYPVAGKLRYIFEKIGPELRQYLFSNDNEEQPFSRREYEQTVMSGKYKSRMMGFGSERDFNQPGYYIRNALFPKQREELRADQTPKIDTMVYKIDKDNLLKRSEHREKAKADPYYLHPDDVQVIGRDTCKKPFYVKGLIGQSAMSYGSLGDRAITALSKGLHQAGGTWMNTGEGGLSEYHLKGGADIICQIGPGLFGVRTEDGEFSWEEFKKKSRLEQIKAFELKLAQGAKARGGHIDGSKVTEEIAAIRNVQPGQSIDSPNRFNEFSNVPDMLDFIEKLRTVGEKPVGIKIVPGSRKDLEDLISCMSSSGKLPDFITIDGSEGGTGASFHELADSVGLPILTGLPLVDGLLKTYGIRDKLKIFASGKLLTPDKIAVALALGADFVNIARGMMFSVGCIRAQVCHTNHCPVGVATTDPKLQRALSIEDKQHRVCNYVLSLREGLFHLAAAAGISSPIHFSAEHIVYREEDGSLRELPGLLNQHA
;
A
#
# COMPACT_ATOMS: atom_id res chain seq x y z
N MET A 1 17.63 -4.95 -68.59
CA MET A 1 17.28 -6.03 -67.64
C MET A 1 18.11 -5.93 -66.37
N GLU A 2 19.44 -5.84 -66.45
CA GLU A 2 20.32 -5.67 -65.27
C GLU A 2 20.01 -4.42 -64.43
N GLN A 3 19.82 -3.25 -65.06
CA GLN A 3 19.50 -2.02 -64.32
C GLN A 3 18.19 -2.11 -63.52
N ALA A 4 17.17 -2.79 -64.07
CA ALA A 4 15.89 -2.99 -63.37
C ALA A 4 16.03 -3.94 -62.17
N ILE A 5 16.90 -4.95 -62.27
CA ILE A 5 17.20 -5.87 -61.18
C ILE A 5 17.95 -5.15 -60.05
N ILE A 6 18.93 -4.30 -60.37
CA ILE A 6 19.66 -3.50 -59.38
C ILE A 6 18.71 -2.55 -58.64
N VAL A 7 17.83 -1.85 -59.35
CA VAL A 7 16.83 -0.96 -58.73
C VAL A 7 15.89 -1.75 -57.81
N LEU A 8 15.41 -2.93 -58.24
CA LEU A 8 14.54 -3.77 -57.42
C LEU A 8 15.25 -4.25 -56.15
N ILE A 9 16.53 -4.66 -56.25
CA ILE A 9 17.35 -5.06 -55.10
C ILE A 9 17.56 -3.87 -54.15
N CYS A 10 17.87 -2.69 -54.66
CA CYS A 10 18.01 -1.48 -53.83
C CYS A 10 16.71 -1.13 -53.10
N ILE A 11 15.55 -1.24 -53.76
CA ILE A 11 14.23 -1.02 -53.13
C ILE A 11 14.00 -2.07 -52.04
N LEU A 12 14.31 -3.34 -52.30
CA LEU A 12 14.08 -4.43 -51.35
C LEU A 12 15.00 -4.30 -50.12
N ILE A 13 16.27 -3.92 -50.35
CA ILE A 13 17.22 -3.58 -49.28
C ILE A 13 16.70 -2.38 -48.47
N PHE A 14 16.21 -1.33 -49.12
CA PHE A 14 15.67 -0.16 -48.43
C PHE A 14 14.44 -0.50 -47.58
N ILE A 15 13.51 -1.29 -48.11
CA ILE A 15 12.30 -1.76 -47.41
C ILE A 15 12.64 -2.60 -46.18
N ILE A 16 13.78 -3.30 -46.16
CA ILE A 16 14.20 -4.12 -45.02
C ILE A 16 15.06 -3.31 -44.04
N LEU A 17 16.09 -2.61 -44.54
CA LEU A 17 17.06 -1.92 -43.70
C LEU A 17 16.47 -0.71 -42.98
N VAL A 18 15.57 0.06 -43.60
CA VAL A 18 15.01 1.24 -42.96
C VAL A 18 14.13 0.86 -41.75
N PRO A 19 13.18 -0.08 -41.86
CA PRO A 19 12.46 -0.57 -40.68
C PRO A 19 13.39 -1.22 -39.66
N ALA A 20 14.38 -2.02 -40.08
CA ALA A 20 15.32 -2.65 -39.15
C ALA A 20 16.13 -1.61 -38.36
N ALA A 21 16.63 -0.56 -39.01
CA ALA A 21 17.31 0.55 -38.38
C ALA A 21 16.39 1.35 -37.45
N LEU A 22 15.13 1.58 -37.85
CA LEU A 22 14.12 2.22 -37.01
C LEU A 22 13.82 1.37 -35.76
N PHE A 23 13.62 0.05 -35.90
CA PHE A 23 13.39 -0.86 -34.80
C PHE A 23 14.58 -0.91 -33.84
N LEU A 24 15.80 -0.96 -34.37
CA LEU A 24 17.02 -0.93 -33.56
C LEU A 24 17.15 0.41 -32.81
N TRP A 25 16.88 1.53 -33.48
CA TRP A 25 16.89 2.84 -32.85
C TRP A 25 15.85 2.95 -31.72
N ILE A 26 14.62 2.48 -31.97
CA ILE A 26 13.55 2.41 -30.96
C ILE A 26 13.97 1.52 -29.79
N TYR A 27 14.55 0.35 -30.06
CA TYR A 27 15.01 -0.59 -29.05
C TYR A 27 16.03 0.05 -28.12
N ILE A 28 17.10 0.63 -28.67
CA ILE A 28 18.17 1.27 -27.89
C ILE A 28 17.63 2.46 -27.08
N ARG A 29 16.70 3.23 -27.66
CA ARG A 29 16.08 4.37 -26.98
C ARG A 29 15.21 3.91 -25.79
N ASP A 30 14.35 2.91 -26.01
CA ASP A 30 13.39 2.43 -25.01
C ASP A 30 14.07 1.65 -23.86
N GLU A 31 15.21 1.00 -24.13
CA GLU A 31 16.04 0.34 -23.11
C GLU A 31 16.73 1.34 -22.16
N LYS A 32 17.10 2.52 -22.69
CA LYS A 32 17.84 3.55 -21.93
C LYS A 32 16.96 4.51 -21.13
N GLN A 33 15.66 4.64 -21.44
CA GLN A 33 14.78 5.52 -20.68
C GLN A 33 14.42 4.96 -19.30
N GLU A 34 14.00 5.83 -18.37
CA GLU A 34 13.74 5.49 -16.97
C GLU A 34 12.27 5.64 -16.53
N GLU A 35 11.43 6.18 -17.40
CA GLU A 35 10.08 6.64 -17.10
C GLU A 35 9.05 5.49 -17.13
N HIS A 36 9.21 4.57 -18.08
CA HIS A 36 8.28 3.49 -18.40
C HIS A 36 8.95 2.12 -18.29
N SER A 37 8.69 1.40 -17.20
CA SER A 37 9.25 0.07 -16.98
C SER A 37 8.88 -0.92 -18.10
N VAL A 38 7.65 -0.83 -18.65
CA VAL A 38 7.19 -1.71 -19.73
C VAL A 38 8.04 -1.55 -21.00
N LEU A 39 8.33 -0.31 -21.41
CA LEU A 39 9.15 -0.04 -22.61
C LEU A 39 10.58 -0.52 -22.42
N ARG A 40 11.09 -0.52 -21.18
CA ARG A 40 12.45 -0.93 -20.86
C ARG A 40 12.65 -2.45 -20.94
N ASN A 41 11.67 -3.23 -20.49
CA ASN A 41 11.71 -4.70 -20.60
C ASN A 41 11.23 -5.21 -21.97
N TYR A 42 10.26 -4.53 -22.58
CA TYR A 42 9.66 -4.92 -23.86
C TYR A 42 9.62 -3.73 -24.83
N PRO A 43 10.78 -3.30 -25.36
CA PRO A 43 10.82 -2.29 -26.41
C PRO A 43 9.95 -2.70 -27.60
N VAL A 44 9.36 -1.73 -28.30
CA VAL A 44 8.44 -1.95 -29.43
C VAL A 44 7.09 -2.54 -29.01
N ALA A 45 7.04 -3.74 -28.42
CA ALA A 45 5.79 -4.38 -28.00
C ALA A 45 5.04 -3.56 -26.94
N GLY A 46 5.79 -2.97 -25.99
CA GLY A 46 5.23 -2.05 -25.00
C GLY A 46 4.58 -0.81 -25.63
N LYS A 47 5.03 -0.35 -26.81
CA LYS A 47 4.39 0.79 -27.49
C LYS A 47 2.99 0.45 -27.99
N LEU A 48 2.77 -0.77 -28.48
CA LEU A 48 1.43 -1.23 -28.87
C LEU A 48 0.47 -1.18 -27.69
N ARG A 49 0.91 -1.62 -26.50
CA ARG A 49 0.12 -1.49 -25.27
C ARG A 49 -0.31 -0.04 -25.02
N TYR A 50 0.61 0.92 -25.07
CA TYR A 50 0.28 2.32 -24.81
C TYR A 50 -0.63 2.94 -25.89
N ILE A 51 -0.53 2.49 -27.14
CA ILE A 51 -1.47 2.88 -28.21
C ILE A 51 -2.88 2.37 -27.87
N PHE A 52 -3.03 1.09 -27.52
CA PHE A 52 -4.33 0.54 -27.13
C PHE A 52 -4.86 1.13 -25.82
N GLU A 53 -4.00 1.44 -24.86
CA GLU A 53 -4.38 2.10 -23.60
C GLU A 53 -5.01 3.47 -23.85
N LYS A 54 -4.50 4.19 -24.86
CA LYS A 54 -4.96 5.53 -25.26
C LYS A 54 -6.26 5.51 -26.05
N ILE A 55 -6.45 4.54 -26.94
CA ILE A 55 -7.71 4.33 -27.69
C ILE A 55 -8.77 3.63 -26.83
N GLY A 56 -8.36 3.14 -25.66
CA GLY A 56 -9.21 2.41 -24.72
C GLY A 56 -10.52 3.13 -24.35
N PRO A 57 -10.53 4.43 -24.01
CA PRO A 57 -11.76 5.16 -23.67
C PRO A 57 -12.80 5.10 -24.79
N GLU A 58 -12.40 5.30 -26.05
CA GLU A 58 -13.29 5.25 -27.21
C GLU A 58 -13.79 3.82 -27.48
N LEU A 59 -12.93 2.81 -27.28
CA LEU A 59 -13.35 1.42 -27.45
C LEU A 59 -14.33 0.95 -26.37
N ARG A 60 -14.21 1.47 -25.15
CA ARG A 60 -15.12 1.10 -24.03
C ARG A 60 -16.55 1.53 -24.28
N GLN A 61 -16.79 2.58 -25.05
CA GLN A 61 -18.15 2.96 -25.43
C GLN A 61 -18.90 1.85 -26.20
N TYR A 62 -18.17 0.95 -26.86
CA TYR A 62 -18.76 -0.02 -27.78
C TYR A 62 -18.39 -1.48 -27.51
N LEU A 63 -17.26 -1.77 -26.86
CA LEU A 63 -16.66 -3.13 -26.85
C LEU A 63 -16.28 -3.67 -25.46
N PHE A 64 -16.21 -2.85 -24.40
CA PHE A 64 -15.64 -3.25 -23.12
C PHE A 64 -16.39 -2.66 -21.91
N SER A 65 -16.16 -3.21 -20.72
CA SER A 65 -16.73 -2.75 -19.44
C SER A 65 -16.36 -1.30 -19.09
N ASN A 66 -17.19 -0.64 -18.27
CA ASN A 66 -16.97 0.74 -17.81
C ASN A 66 -15.77 0.85 -16.84
N ASP A 67 -15.24 2.07 -16.67
CA ASP A 67 -14.04 2.34 -15.86
C ASP A 67 -14.17 1.99 -14.37
N ASN A 68 -15.41 1.88 -13.85
CA ASN A 68 -15.74 1.54 -12.48
C ASN A 68 -16.07 0.05 -12.25
N GLU A 69 -16.17 -0.76 -13.30
CA GLU A 69 -16.59 -2.16 -13.22
C GLU A 69 -15.40 -3.15 -13.07
N GLU A 70 -14.17 -2.71 -13.39
CA GLU A 70 -12.97 -3.56 -13.29
C GLU A 70 -12.72 -4.06 -11.85
N GLN A 71 -12.54 -5.38 -11.71
CA GLN A 71 -12.09 -6.03 -10.49
C GLN A 71 -10.62 -6.46 -10.61
N PRO A 72 -9.84 -6.49 -9.50
CA PRO A 72 -10.22 -6.15 -8.14
C PRO A 72 -10.14 -4.65 -7.79
N PHE A 73 -9.73 -3.80 -8.74
CA PHE A 73 -9.64 -2.34 -8.59
C PHE A 73 -10.16 -1.70 -9.86
N SER A 74 -10.94 -0.63 -9.71
CA SER A 74 -11.39 0.14 -10.86
C SER A 74 -10.22 0.79 -11.60
N ARG A 75 -10.40 1.04 -12.89
CA ARG A 75 -9.40 1.77 -13.68
C ARG A 75 -9.21 3.18 -13.13
N ARG A 76 -10.30 3.80 -12.68
CA ARG A 76 -10.29 5.13 -12.08
C ARG A 76 -9.42 5.21 -10.82
N GLU A 77 -9.51 4.23 -9.92
CA GLU A 77 -8.65 4.15 -8.74
C GLU A 77 -7.16 4.03 -9.10
N TYR A 78 -6.87 3.21 -10.11
CA TYR A 78 -5.53 3.05 -10.64
C TYR A 78 -5.01 4.37 -11.25
N GLU A 79 -5.79 5.00 -12.11
CA GLU A 79 -5.44 6.28 -12.75
C GLU A 79 -5.27 7.39 -11.72
N GLN A 80 -6.19 7.53 -10.75
CA GLN A 80 -6.09 8.51 -9.67
C GLN A 80 -4.80 8.34 -8.87
N THR A 81 -4.40 7.10 -8.57
CA THR A 81 -3.14 6.81 -7.88
C THR A 81 -1.93 7.22 -8.73
N VAL A 82 -1.91 6.81 -10.00
CA VAL A 82 -0.80 7.11 -10.93
C VAL A 82 -0.70 8.61 -11.18
N MET A 83 -1.83 9.31 -11.34
CA MET A 83 -1.87 10.76 -11.57
C MET A 83 -1.38 11.53 -10.34
N SER A 84 -1.79 11.10 -9.14
CA SER A 84 -1.35 11.66 -7.86
C SER A 84 0.16 11.52 -7.66
N GLY A 85 0.72 10.35 -7.98
CA GLY A 85 2.16 10.12 -7.85
C GLY A 85 2.99 10.80 -8.94
N LYS A 86 2.56 10.71 -10.20
CA LYS A 86 3.36 11.14 -11.35
C LYS A 86 3.30 12.65 -11.60
N TYR A 87 2.12 13.26 -11.50
CA TYR A 87 1.92 14.68 -11.84
C TYR A 87 1.59 15.55 -10.63
N LYS A 88 1.50 14.95 -9.43
CA LYS A 88 0.99 15.61 -8.21
C LYS A 88 -0.34 16.34 -8.46
N SER A 89 -1.18 15.76 -9.31
CA SER A 89 -2.49 16.30 -9.68
C SER A 89 -3.57 15.26 -9.41
N ARG A 90 -4.67 15.74 -8.85
CA ARG A 90 -5.91 14.98 -8.62
C ARG A 90 -7.11 15.64 -9.31
N MET A 91 -6.84 16.60 -10.19
CA MET A 91 -7.88 17.28 -10.94
C MET A 91 -8.44 16.35 -12.01
N MET A 92 -9.76 16.29 -12.09
CA MET A 92 -10.50 15.67 -13.17
C MET A 92 -11.37 16.72 -13.85
N GLY A 93 -11.56 16.58 -15.16
CA GLY A 93 -12.67 17.24 -15.86
C GLY A 93 -13.90 16.35 -15.81
N PHE A 94 -15.09 16.94 -16.04
CA PHE A 94 -16.40 16.26 -16.02
C PHE A 94 -16.96 15.94 -14.62
N GLY A 95 -18.19 15.40 -14.56
CA GLY A 95 -18.90 15.06 -13.32
C GLY A 95 -18.46 13.73 -12.68
N SER A 96 -19.00 13.43 -11.50
CA SER A 96 -18.71 12.17 -10.80
C SER A 96 -19.33 10.97 -11.51
N GLU A 97 -18.51 9.97 -11.83
CA GLU A 97 -18.98 8.66 -12.33
C GLU A 97 -19.37 7.66 -11.22
N ARG A 98 -19.35 8.07 -9.95
CA ARG A 98 -19.85 7.23 -8.84
C ARG A 98 -21.33 6.94 -9.09
N ASP A 99 -21.73 5.68 -8.96
CA ASP A 99 -23.16 5.35 -8.91
C ASP A 99 -23.73 5.79 -7.57
N PHE A 100 -24.50 6.89 -7.58
CA PHE A 100 -25.12 7.46 -6.39
C PHE A 100 -26.39 6.73 -5.95
N ASN A 101 -26.89 5.78 -6.75
CA ASN A 101 -28.06 4.98 -6.40
C ASN A 101 -27.73 3.76 -5.54
N GLN A 102 -26.46 3.35 -5.49
CA GLN A 102 -26.01 2.25 -4.64
C GLN A 102 -25.91 2.69 -3.17
N PRO A 103 -26.17 1.77 -2.22
CA PRO A 103 -25.88 2.01 -0.82
C PRO A 103 -24.40 2.31 -0.58
N GLY A 104 -24.12 3.09 0.44
CA GLY A 104 -22.75 3.31 0.85
C GLY A 104 -22.51 4.56 1.66
N TYR A 105 -21.24 4.72 2.05
CA TYR A 105 -20.81 5.84 2.88
C TYR A 105 -20.63 7.11 2.06
N TYR A 106 -21.09 8.22 2.63
CA TYR A 106 -20.90 9.58 2.13
C TYR A 106 -20.27 10.43 3.22
N ILE A 107 -19.34 11.30 2.83
CA ILE A 107 -18.78 12.30 3.73
C ILE A 107 -19.76 13.47 3.78
N ARG A 108 -20.23 13.80 4.98
CA ARG A 108 -21.12 14.94 5.22
C ARG A 108 -20.34 16.23 5.00
N ASN A 109 -20.89 17.14 4.20
CA ASN A 109 -20.32 18.47 4.04
C ASN A 109 -20.85 19.43 5.13
N ALA A 110 -19.99 20.34 5.57
CA ALA A 110 -20.40 21.50 6.35
C ALA A 110 -21.02 22.56 5.42
N LEU A 111 -21.97 23.34 5.95
CA LEU A 111 -22.51 24.52 5.25
C LEU A 111 -21.44 25.60 5.08
N PHE A 112 -20.52 25.69 6.04
CA PHE A 112 -19.38 26.59 6.02
C PHE A 112 -18.10 25.75 6.18
N PRO A 113 -17.54 25.22 5.07
CA PRO A 113 -16.25 24.54 5.08
C PRO A 113 -15.14 25.41 5.66
N LYS A 114 -14.14 24.78 6.26
CA LYS A 114 -12.95 25.47 6.76
C LYS A 114 -12.15 26.09 5.62
N GLN A 115 -11.64 27.29 5.83
CA GLN A 115 -10.68 27.92 4.92
C GLN A 115 -9.32 27.21 5.00
N ARG A 116 -8.46 27.41 4.00
CA ARG A 116 -7.14 26.76 3.93
C ARG A 116 -6.26 27.17 5.11
N GLU A 117 -6.41 28.41 5.57
CA GLU A 117 -5.67 29.02 6.68
C GLU A 117 -6.13 28.48 8.04
N GLU A 118 -7.34 27.92 8.13
CA GLU A 118 -7.85 27.29 9.35
C GLU A 118 -7.41 25.83 9.50
N LEU A 119 -6.75 25.25 8.49
CA LEU A 119 -6.28 23.87 8.52
C LEU A 119 -5.02 23.75 9.38
N ARG A 120 -5.06 22.79 10.32
CA ARG A 120 -3.94 22.44 11.22
C ARG A 120 -2.95 21.50 10.51
N ALA A 121 -2.44 21.94 9.36
CA ALA A 121 -1.41 21.21 8.61
C ALA A 121 -0.05 21.86 8.80
N ASP A 122 0.93 21.11 9.32
CA ASP A 122 2.33 21.53 9.27
C ASP A 122 2.87 21.32 7.85
N GLN A 123 3.24 22.43 7.21
CA GLN A 123 3.75 22.46 5.84
C GLN A 123 5.26 22.66 5.77
N THR A 124 5.97 22.52 6.88
CA THR A 124 7.41 22.79 6.99
C THR A 124 8.19 21.57 7.47
N PRO A 125 9.40 21.31 6.92
CA PRO A 125 9.95 21.92 5.70
C PRO A 125 9.19 21.46 4.44
N LYS A 126 9.30 22.23 3.35
CA LYS A 126 8.83 21.77 2.03
C LYS A 126 9.67 20.58 1.56
N ILE A 127 9.06 19.67 0.81
CA ILE A 127 9.70 18.46 0.30
C ILE A 127 10.16 18.69 -1.13
N ASP A 128 11.47 18.60 -1.37
CA ASP A 128 12.00 18.58 -2.74
C ASP A 128 11.62 17.25 -3.39
N THR A 129 11.04 17.28 -4.59
CA THR A 129 10.59 16.10 -5.34
C THR A 129 10.68 16.36 -6.85
N MET A 130 10.38 15.35 -7.66
CA MET A 130 10.26 15.46 -9.11
C MET A 130 8.82 15.19 -9.52
N VAL A 131 8.29 15.99 -10.44
CA VAL A 131 6.95 15.82 -11.02
C VAL A 131 7.06 15.80 -12.54
N TYR A 132 6.12 15.13 -13.20
CA TYR A 132 5.97 15.21 -14.64
C TYR A 132 5.09 16.39 -15.02
N LYS A 133 5.44 17.07 -16.11
CA LYS A 133 4.58 18.04 -16.79
C LYS A 133 4.28 17.53 -18.19
N ILE A 134 3.00 17.65 -18.56
CA ILE A 134 2.52 17.27 -19.89
C ILE A 134 2.75 18.48 -20.79
N ASP A 135 3.62 18.33 -21.79
CA ASP A 135 3.94 19.39 -22.75
C ASP A 135 2.89 19.47 -23.87
N LYS A 136 2.50 18.28 -24.37
CA LYS A 136 1.51 18.12 -25.44
C LYS A 136 0.76 16.85 -25.19
N ASP A 137 -0.57 16.92 -25.23
CA ASP A 137 -1.45 15.76 -25.26
C ASP A 137 -2.50 15.97 -26.35
N ASN A 138 -2.34 15.28 -27.46
CA ASN A 138 -3.32 15.24 -28.55
C ASN A 138 -3.56 13.78 -28.93
N LEU A 139 -4.56 13.49 -29.77
CA LEU A 139 -4.94 12.11 -30.13
C LEU A 139 -3.75 11.24 -30.59
N LEU A 140 -2.78 11.81 -31.32
CA LEU A 140 -1.67 11.05 -31.94
C LEU A 140 -0.38 11.02 -31.10
N LYS A 141 -0.15 12.01 -30.23
CA LYS A 141 1.11 12.16 -29.50
C LYS A 141 0.87 12.73 -28.10
N ARG A 142 1.45 12.06 -27.10
CA ARG A 142 1.65 12.61 -25.76
C ARG A 142 3.15 12.76 -25.50
N SER A 143 3.58 13.93 -25.05
CA SER A 143 4.95 14.20 -24.61
C SER A 143 4.94 14.89 -23.25
N GLU A 144 5.89 14.51 -22.42
CA GLU A 144 6.03 14.96 -21.05
C GLU A 144 7.51 15.03 -20.68
N HIS A 145 7.84 15.84 -19.68
CA HIS A 145 9.18 15.91 -19.10
C HIS A 145 9.10 16.00 -17.58
N ARG A 146 10.22 15.71 -16.92
CA ARG A 146 10.37 15.82 -15.47
C ARG A 146 10.91 17.19 -15.08
N GLU A 147 10.33 17.79 -14.05
CA GLU A 147 10.82 19.01 -13.43
C GLU A 147 10.96 18.86 -11.90
N LYS A 148 11.85 19.65 -11.30
CA LYS A 148 11.97 19.75 -9.84
C LYS A 148 10.79 20.53 -9.29
N ALA A 149 10.20 20.06 -8.20
CA ALA A 149 9.12 20.72 -7.49
C ALA A 149 9.38 20.73 -5.99
N LYS A 150 8.86 21.77 -5.31
CA LYS A 150 8.74 21.80 -3.85
C LYS A 150 7.29 21.55 -3.47
N ALA A 151 7.07 20.49 -2.71
CA ALA A 151 5.74 20.05 -2.31
C ALA A 151 5.47 20.29 -0.82
N ASP A 152 4.22 20.60 -0.50
CA ASP A 152 3.75 20.70 0.88
C ASP A 152 3.64 19.28 1.48
N PRO A 153 4.18 19.03 2.67
CA PRO A 153 4.18 17.70 3.28
C PRO A 153 2.81 17.29 3.84
N TYR A 154 1.98 18.26 4.23
CA TYR A 154 0.72 18.07 4.96
C TYR A 154 0.91 17.16 6.19
N TYR A 155 1.90 17.47 7.02
CA TYR A 155 2.06 16.81 8.31
C TYR A 155 0.94 17.24 9.26
N LEU A 156 0.66 16.39 10.24
CA LEU A 156 -0.16 16.76 11.38
C LEU A 156 0.52 17.90 12.15
N HIS A 157 -0.28 18.85 12.64
CA HIS A 157 0.19 19.85 13.59
C HIS A 157 0.84 19.17 14.81
N PRO A 158 1.86 19.77 15.46
CA PRO A 158 2.54 19.17 16.62
C PRO A 158 1.61 18.64 17.72
N ASP A 159 0.52 19.34 18.03
CA ASP A 159 -0.46 18.88 19.04
C ASP A 159 -1.33 17.70 18.56
N ASP A 160 -1.41 17.49 17.25
CA ASP A 160 -2.22 16.45 16.61
C ASP A 160 -1.38 15.17 16.36
N VAL A 161 -0.07 15.19 16.66
CA VAL A 161 0.83 14.04 16.49
C VAL A 161 0.34 12.86 17.30
N GLN A 162 0.14 11.74 16.61
CA GLN A 162 -0.28 10.49 17.23
C GLN A 162 0.94 9.72 17.77
N VAL A 163 0.79 9.07 18.91
CA VAL A 163 1.88 8.33 19.57
C VAL A 163 1.44 6.90 19.85
N ILE A 164 2.24 5.93 19.42
CA ILE A 164 2.00 4.51 19.63
C ILE A 164 2.93 4.04 20.76
N GLY A 165 2.36 3.34 21.74
CA GLY A 165 3.06 2.84 22.93
C GLY A 165 3.55 3.94 23.88
N ARG A 166 2.82 5.06 23.97
CA ARG A 166 3.18 6.24 24.79
C ARG A 166 3.48 5.87 26.25
N ASP A 167 2.61 5.07 26.84
CA ASP A 167 2.64 4.75 28.27
C ASP A 167 3.21 3.36 28.57
N THR A 168 3.53 2.59 27.53
CA THR A 168 3.91 1.17 27.62
C THR A 168 5.36 0.93 27.21
N CYS A 169 5.95 1.80 26.37
CA CYS A 169 7.26 1.56 25.75
C CYS A 169 8.27 2.64 26.12
N LYS A 170 9.54 2.25 26.26
CA LYS A 170 10.65 3.22 26.48
C LYS A 170 10.92 4.06 25.24
N LYS A 171 10.73 3.49 24.04
CA LYS A 171 10.91 4.16 22.75
C LYS A 171 9.57 4.17 21.98
N PRO A 172 8.62 5.06 22.35
CA PRO A 172 7.34 5.16 21.66
C PRO A 172 7.52 5.68 20.22
N PHE A 173 6.55 5.36 19.36
CA PHE A 173 6.57 5.79 17.96
C PHE A 173 5.70 7.04 17.76
N TYR A 174 6.34 8.17 17.48
CA TYR A 174 5.68 9.44 17.15
C TYR A 174 5.41 9.54 15.66
N VAL A 175 4.14 9.69 15.29
CA VAL A 175 3.68 9.59 13.92
C VAL A 175 3.11 10.94 13.45
N LYS A 176 3.77 11.55 12.46
CA LYS A 176 3.42 12.89 11.92
C LYS A 176 2.43 12.86 10.74
N GLY A 177 1.93 11.69 10.35
CA GLY A 177 0.96 11.55 9.27
C GLY A 177 0.19 10.25 9.39
N LEU A 178 -1.04 10.20 8.89
CA LEU A 178 -1.96 9.08 9.18
C LEU A 178 -1.84 7.90 8.21
N ILE A 179 -0.93 7.97 7.24
CA ILE A 179 -0.88 7.04 6.10
C ILE A 179 0.51 6.44 5.98
N GLY A 180 0.59 5.12 5.84
CA GLY A 180 1.83 4.41 5.56
C GLY A 180 1.66 3.20 4.66
N GLN A 181 2.79 2.55 4.35
CA GLN A 181 2.81 1.39 3.48
C GLN A 181 2.48 0.11 4.27
N SER A 182 1.46 -0.61 3.82
CA SER A 182 1.04 -1.89 4.40
C SER A 182 2.04 -3.00 4.05
N ALA A 183 2.18 -3.97 4.94
CA ALA A 183 3.19 -5.04 4.91
C ALA A 183 3.34 -5.75 3.55
N MET A 184 4.53 -5.68 2.93
CA MET A 184 4.86 -6.36 1.68
C MET A 184 6.30 -6.87 1.71
N SER A 185 6.49 -8.19 1.60
CA SER A 185 7.80 -8.82 1.82
C SER A 185 8.79 -8.61 0.68
N TYR A 186 10.06 -8.41 1.05
CA TYR A 186 11.18 -8.66 0.14
C TYR A 186 11.19 -10.14 -0.27
N GLY A 187 11.31 -10.38 -1.58
CA GLY A 187 11.06 -11.67 -2.21
C GLY A 187 9.68 -11.77 -2.86
N SER A 188 8.64 -11.19 -2.27
CA SER A 188 7.40 -10.92 -3.04
C SER A 188 7.65 -9.78 -4.02
N LEU A 189 8.23 -8.70 -3.51
CA LEU A 189 8.72 -7.56 -4.28
C LEU A 189 10.24 -7.66 -4.48
N GLY A 190 10.70 -7.10 -5.60
CA GLY A 190 12.12 -7.00 -5.93
C GLY A 190 12.86 -5.92 -5.13
N ASP A 191 14.18 -5.97 -5.20
CA ASP A 191 15.11 -5.07 -4.52
C ASP A 191 14.88 -3.59 -4.90
N ARG A 192 14.69 -3.31 -6.19
CA ARG A 192 14.49 -1.96 -6.74
C ARG A 192 13.14 -1.39 -6.34
N ALA A 193 12.11 -2.24 -6.26
CA ALA A 193 10.78 -1.84 -5.79
C ALA A 193 10.81 -1.47 -4.30
N ILE A 194 11.40 -2.33 -3.46
CA ILE A 194 11.56 -2.07 -2.02
C ILE A 194 12.43 -0.82 -1.78
N THR A 195 13.53 -0.67 -2.51
CA THR A 195 14.40 0.51 -2.39
C THR A 195 13.68 1.80 -2.80
N ALA A 196 12.92 1.79 -3.90
CA ALA A 196 12.15 2.95 -4.33
C ALA A 196 11.07 3.34 -3.32
N LEU A 197 10.39 2.35 -2.72
CA LEU A 197 9.44 2.57 -1.63
C LEU A 197 10.14 3.17 -0.40
N SER A 198 11.24 2.56 0.05
CA SER A 198 12.01 3.03 1.21
C SER A 198 12.46 4.50 1.04
N LYS A 199 13.07 4.84 -0.10
CA LYS A 199 13.51 6.22 -0.39
C LYS A 199 12.33 7.18 -0.51
N GLY A 200 11.26 6.81 -1.21
CA GLY A 200 10.09 7.67 -1.40
C GLY A 200 9.31 7.96 -0.12
N LEU A 201 9.19 6.94 0.76
CA LEU A 201 8.56 7.08 2.07
C LEU A 201 9.40 7.94 3.02
N HIS A 202 10.73 7.75 3.03
CA HIS A 202 11.63 8.63 3.78
C HIS A 202 11.52 10.08 3.31
N GLN A 203 11.56 10.30 1.99
CA GLN A 203 11.43 11.62 1.38
C GLN A 203 10.11 12.30 1.75
N ALA A 204 9.00 11.56 1.79
CA ALA A 204 7.72 12.11 2.24
C ALA A 204 7.69 12.46 3.73
N GLY A 205 8.48 11.76 4.56
CA GLY A 205 8.51 11.88 6.02
C GLY A 205 7.16 11.59 6.69
N GLY A 206 7.12 11.44 8.03
CA GLY A 206 5.86 11.26 8.78
C GLY A 206 5.00 10.07 8.33
N THR A 207 5.63 9.07 7.73
CA THR A 207 5.03 7.83 7.20
C THR A 207 5.99 6.69 7.51
N TRP A 208 5.54 5.46 7.32
CA TRP A 208 6.30 4.26 7.62
C TRP A 208 6.26 3.26 6.47
N MET A 209 7.26 2.37 6.48
CA MET A 209 7.33 1.18 5.66
C MET A 209 7.14 -0.05 6.55
N ASN A 210 6.27 -0.97 6.16
CA ASN A 210 6.14 -2.26 6.81
C ASN A 210 6.80 -3.35 5.97
N THR A 211 7.72 -4.09 6.59
CA THR A 211 8.60 -5.07 5.92
C THR A 211 7.88 -6.27 5.32
N GLY A 212 6.65 -6.55 5.75
CA GLY A 212 6.04 -7.85 5.48
C GLY A 212 6.71 -8.98 6.26
N GLU A 213 6.15 -10.17 6.09
CA GLU A 213 6.58 -11.38 6.80
C GLU A 213 7.92 -11.96 6.34
N GLY A 214 8.59 -11.38 5.33
CA GLY A 214 9.79 -11.94 4.70
C GLY A 214 11.10 -11.61 5.41
N GLY A 215 11.04 -10.93 6.55
CA GLY A 215 12.21 -10.40 7.26
C GLY A 215 12.65 -9.01 6.78
N LEU A 216 13.49 -8.37 7.59
CA LEU A 216 14.11 -7.08 7.29
C LEU A 216 15.31 -7.28 6.34
N SER A 217 15.29 -6.61 5.19
CA SER A 217 16.42 -6.59 4.24
C SER A 217 17.11 -5.23 4.21
N GLU A 218 18.33 -5.17 3.67
CA GLU A 218 19.06 -3.91 3.50
C GLU A 218 18.30 -2.90 2.63
N TYR A 219 17.53 -3.36 1.64
CA TYR A 219 16.75 -2.50 0.75
C TYR A 219 15.66 -1.72 1.49
N HIS A 220 15.10 -2.27 2.58
CA HIS A 220 14.17 -1.54 3.44
C HIS A 220 14.87 -0.37 4.14
N LEU A 221 16.15 -0.51 4.46
CA LEU A 221 16.92 0.47 5.21
C LEU A 221 17.54 1.56 4.31
N LYS A 222 17.73 1.29 3.00
CA LYS A 222 18.41 2.20 2.04
C LYS A 222 17.86 3.62 2.00
N GLY A 223 16.56 3.80 2.24
CA GLY A 223 15.92 5.11 2.22
C GLY A 223 15.97 5.86 3.54
N GLY A 224 16.10 5.19 4.69
CA GLY A 224 15.99 5.85 6.00
C GLY A 224 14.55 6.03 6.51
N ALA A 225 13.55 5.35 5.93
CA ALA A 225 12.16 5.44 6.39
C ALA A 225 11.98 4.80 7.78
N ASP A 226 10.98 5.26 8.52
CA ASP A 226 10.53 4.58 9.74
C ASP A 226 9.97 3.21 9.37
N ILE A 227 10.35 2.17 10.12
CA ILE A 227 10.03 0.78 9.83
C ILE A 227 9.09 0.20 10.88
N ILE A 228 8.02 -0.43 10.43
CA ILE A 228 7.28 -1.44 11.19
C ILE A 228 7.79 -2.82 10.74
N CYS A 229 8.47 -3.53 11.62
CA CYS A 229 9.03 -4.84 11.30
C CYS A 229 7.96 -5.91 11.59
N GLN A 230 7.38 -6.47 10.53
CA GLN A 230 6.36 -7.51 10.67
C GLN A 230 7.01 -8.88 10.84
N ILE A 231 6.48 -9.65 11.79
CA ILE A 231 6.85 -11.03 12.08
C ILE A 231 5.62 -11.88 11.77
N GLY A 232 5.76 -12.84 10.86
CA GLY A 232 4.71 -13.82 10.56
C GLY A 232 5.01 -15.18 11.18
N PRO A 233 4.13 -16.18 11.03
CA PRO A 233 4.30 -17.53 11.58
C PRO A 233 5.57 -18.26 11.13
N GLY A 234 6.16 -17.88 9.99
CA GLY A 234 7.44 -18.42 9.52
C GLY A 234 8.67 -17.85 10.24
N LEU A 235 8.49 -16.84 11.10
CA LEU A 235 9.50 -16.19 11.93
C LEU A 235 10.72 -15.68 11.16
N PHE A 236 10.55 -15.38 9.86
CA PHE A 236 11.68 -15.00 9.01
C PHE A 236 12.37 -13.74 9.51
N GLY A 237 13.69 -13.81 9.58
CA GLY A 237 14.53 -12.78 10.18
C GLY A 237 14.58 -12.81 11.71
N VAL A 238 13.80 -13.61 12.43
CA VAL A 238 13.86 -13.71 13.91
C VAL A 238 13.80 -15.17 14.37
N ARG A 239 14.35 -16.09 13.58
CA ARG A 239 14.35 -17.53 13.84
C ARG A 239 15.75 -18.12 13.95
N THR A 240 15.86 -19.24 14.64
CA THR A 240 17.01 -20.15 14.58
C THR A 240 16.99 -20.94 13.25
N GLU A 241 18.06 -21.71 12.99
CA GLU A 241 18.11 -22.62 11.84
C GLU A 241 17.00 -23.67 11.91
N ASP A 242 16.74 -24.19 13.11
CA ASP A 242 15.67 -25.16 13.40
C ASP A 242 14.25 -24.58 13.24
N GLY A 243 14.11 -23.26 13.16
CA GLY A 243 12.83 -22.59 12.95
C GLY A 243 12.11 -22.08 14.18
N GLU A 244 12.76 -22.14 15.34
CA GLU A 244 12.27 -21.60 16.59
C GLU A 244 12.54 -20.09 16.71
N PHE A 245 11.78 -19.38 17.54
CA PHE A 245 11.99 -17.95 17.76
C PHE A 245 13.36 -17.64 18.40
N SER A 246 14.13 -16.74 17.79
CA SER A 246 15.44 -16.29 18.28
C SER A 246 15.35 -14.92 18.94
N TRP A 247 15.42 -14.89 20.28
CA TRP A 247 15.46 -13.66 21.06
C TRP A 247 16.70 -12.81 20.79
N GLU A 248 17.83 -13.43 20.47
CA GLU A 248 19.06 -12.74 20.08
C GLU A 248 18.87 -11.96 18.77
N GLU A 249 18.32 -12.60 17.74
CA GLU A 249 18.06 -11.94 16.45
C GLU A 249 16.99 -10.86 16.55
N PHE A 250 15.95 -11.10 17.35
CA PHE A 250 14.94 -10.08 17.66
C PHE A 250 15.57 -8.86 18.35
N LYS A 251 16.38 -9.07 19.39
CA LYS A 251 17.06 -8.00 20.14
C LYS A 251 18.06 -7.23 19.29
N LYS A 252 18.75 -7.92 18.37
CA LYS A 252 19.63 -7.27 17.38
C LYS A 252 18.85 -6.31 16.49
N LYS A 253 17.67 -6.72 16.01
CA LYS A 253 16.80 -5.87 15.17
C LYS A 253 16.18 -4.74 15.96
N SER A 254 15.71 -4.99 17.19
CA SER A 254 15.10 -3.95 18.03
C SER A 254 16.05 -2.80 18.35
N ARG A 255 17.36 -3.02 18.33
CA ARG A 255 18.38 -1.96 18.50
C ARG A 255 18.51 -1.02 17.30
N LEU A 256 17.98 -1.37 16.13
CA LEU A 256 18.04 -0.50 14.94
C LEU A 256 17.10 0.69 15.13
N GLU A 257 17.63 1.91 15.05
CA GLU A 257 16.87 3.14 15.29
C GLU A 257 15.76 3.38 14.26
N GLN A 258 15.89 2.85 13.05
CA GLN A 258 14.85 2.92 11.99
C GLN A 258 13.63 2.05 12.31
N ILE A 259 13.77 0.94 13.06
CA ILE A 259 12.61 0.16 13.48
C ILE A 259 11.89 0.93 14.58
N LYS A 260 10.66 1.33 14.33
CA LYS A 260 9.83 2.07 15.29
C LYS A 260 8.80 1.19 15.99
N ALA A 261 8.41 0.08 15.37
CA ALA A 261 7.47 -0.87 15.96
C ALA A 261 7.67 -2.28 15.37
N PHE A 262 7.11 -3.27 16.07
CA PHE A 262 6.98 -4.65 15.59
C PHE A 262 5.50 -5.01 15.43
N GLU A 263 5.18 -5.88 14.47
CA GLU A 263 3.82 -6.33 14.23
C GLU A 263 3.76 -7.86 14.08
N LEU A 264 3.00 -8.54 14.94
CA LEU A 264 2.71 -9.96 14.77
C LEU A 264 1.58 -10.14 13.77
N LYS A 265 1.87 -10.75 12.62
CA LYS A 265 0.88 -11.05 11.59
C LYS A 265 0.13 -12.34 11.93
N LEU A 266 -1.03 -12.20 12.57
CA LEU A 266 -1.93 -13.34 12.84
C LEU A 266 -2.67 -13.76 11.57
N ALA A 267 -3.12 -12.78 10.77
CA ALA A 267 -3.80 -13.03 9.51
C ALA A 267 -3.57 -11.88 8.50
N GLN A 268 -3.95 -12.12 7.23
CA GLN A 268 -3.96 -11.16 6.13
C GLN A 268 -5.25 -11.34 5.34
N GLY A 269 -5.84 -10.26 4.81
CA GLY A 269 -7.15 -10.32 4.15
C GLY A 269 -7.25 -11.40 3.06
N ALA A 270 -6.23 -11.49 2.21
CA ALA A 270 -6.17 -12.48 1.13
C ALA A 270 -5.88 -13.93 1.59
N LYS A 271 -5.50 -14.12 2.85
CA LYS A 271 -5.19 -15.44 3.45
C LYS A 271 -5.05 -15.36 4.96
N ALA A 272 -5.93 -16.07 5.66
CA ALA A 272 -5.82 -16.34 7.09
C ALA A 272 -4.81 -17.48 7.39
N ARG A 273 -3.62 -17.40 6.79
CA ARG A 273 -2.48 -18.30 7.03
C ARG A 273 -1.15 -17.62 6.77
N GLY A 274 -0.07 -18.33 7.04
CA GLY A 274 1.28 -17.90 6.72
C GLY A 274 1.56 -17.62 5.24
N GLY A 275 2.70 -16.99 4.99
CA GLY A 275 3.20 -16.65 3.68
C GLY A 275 3.49 -17.83 2.77
N HIS A 276 3.36 -17.60 1.46
CA HIS A 276 3.82 -18.50 0.42
C HIS A 276 4.73 -17.73 -0.53
N ILE A 277 5.89 -18.28 -0.86
CA ILE A 277 6.76 -17.80 -1.93
C ILE A 277 7.29 -19.00 -2.71
N ASP A 278 7.20 -18.90 -4.04
CA ASP A 278 7.71 -19.92 -4.93
C ASP A 278 9.24 -20.00 -4.87
N GLY A 279 9.79 -21.22 -4.94
CA GLY A 279 11.23 -21.47 -4.85
C GLY A 279 12.05 -20.73 -5.90
N SER A 280 11.49 -20.46 -7.08
CA SER A 280 12.15 -19.62 -8.12
C SER A 280 12.43 -18.19 -7.66
N LYS A 281 11.75 -17.74 -6.60
CA LYS A 281 11.95 -16.43 -5.99
C LYS A 281 12.84 -16.47 -4.75
N VAL A 282 13.22 -17.64 -4.25
CA VAL A 282 14.07 -17.79 -3.07
C VAL A 282 15.53 -17.80 -3.51
N THR A 283 16.05 -16.61 -3.79
CA THR A 283 17.48 -16.40 -4.11
C THR A 283 18.36 -16.67 -2.88
N GLU A 284 19.67 -16.79 -3.06
CA GLU A 284 20.63 -16.93 -1.95
C GLU A 284 20.50 -15.82 -0.91
N GLU A 285 20.30 -14.57 -1.36
CA GLU A 285 20.09 -13.43 -0.47
C GLU A 285 18.80 -13.56 0.35
N ILE A 286 17.71 -13.95 -0.31
CA ILE A 286 16.42 -14.14 0.37
C ILE A 286 16.50 -15.30 1.35
N ALA A 287 17.16 -16.38 0.97
CA ALA A 287 17.41 -17.54 1.82
C ALA A 287 18.21 -17.15 3.08
N ALA A 288 19.27 -16.35 2.92
CA ALA A 288 20.08 -15.85 4.04
C ALA A 288 19.28 -14.94 4.99
N ILE A 289 18.47 -14.01 4.46
CA ILE A 289 17.62 -13.13 5.28
C ILE A 289 16.59 -13.94 6.08
N ARG A 290 16.05 -14.99 5.45
CA ARG A 290 14.98 -15.82 6.03
C ARG A 290 15.51 -16.99 6.87
N ASN A 291 16.81 -17.25 6.84
CA ASN A 291 17.45 -18.42 7.43
C ASN A 291 16.82 -19.74 6.95
N VAL A 292 16.76 -19.92 5.63
CA VAL A 292 16.21 -21.10 4.93
C VAL A 292 17.14 -21.51 3.78
N GLN A 293 16.83 -22.63 3.12
CA GLN A 293 17.62 -23.11 1.98
C GLN A 293 17.27 -22.37 0.66
N PRO A 294 18.27 -21.97 -0.16
CA PRO A 294 18.04 -21.37 -1.47
C PRO A 294 17.25 -22.27 -2.41
N GLY A 295 16.39 -21.68 -3.25
CA GLY A 295 15.62 -22.37 -4.29
C GLY A 295 14.43 -23.20 -3.78
N GLN A 296 14.25 -23.36 -2.47
CA GLN A 296 13.12 -24.10 -1.91
C GLN A 296 11.89 -23.21 -1.76
N SER A 297 10.74 -23.68 -2.25
CA SER A 297 9.46 -23.00 -1.98
C SER A 297 9.20 -22.94 -0.48
N ILE A 298 8.75 -21.78 -0.02
CA ILE A 298 8.44 -21.56 1.39
C ILE A 298 6.93 -21.57 1.52
N ASP A 299 6.43 -22.48 2.35
CA ASP A 299 5.06 -22.44 2.85
C ASP A 299 5.09 -22.32 4.37
N SER A 300 4.65 -21.17 4.86
CA SER A 300 4.74 -20.85 6.30
C SER A 300 3.58 -21.50 7.06
N PRO A 301 3.76 -21.80 8.36
CA PRO A 301 2.69 -22.33 9.20
C PRO A 301 1.43 -21.46 9.20
N ASN A 302 0.28 -22.06 9.49
CA ASN A 302 -1.00 -21.33 9.55
C ASN A 302 -1.08 -20.38 10.76
N ARG A 303 -0.38 -20.69 11.85
CA ARG A 303 -0.32 -19.90 13.09
C ARG A 303 1.08 -19.96 13.69
N PHE A 304 1.36 -19.06 14.63
CA PHE A 304 2.54 -19.12 15.47
C PHE A 304 2.55 -20.40 16.32
N ASN A 305 3.72 -20.99 16.50
CA ASN A 305 3.89 -22.17 17.37
C ASN A 305 4.07 -21.74 18.84
N GLU A 306 4.46 -20.49 19.06
CA GLU A 306 4.74 -19.89 20.36
C GLU A 306 3.51 -19.76 21.26
N PHE A 307 2.31 -19.73 20.67
CA PHE A 307 1.05 -19.59 21.40
C PHE A 307 -0.11 -20.25 20.66
N SER A 308 -1.11 -20.71 21.41
CA SER A 308 -2.32 -21.35 20.90
C SER A 308 -3.61 -20.69 21.39
N ASN A 309 -3.50 -19.71 22.28
CA ASN A 309 -4.61 -19.00 22.92
C ASN A 309 -4.24 -17.53 23.15
N VAL A 310 -5.24 -16.72 23.50
CA VAL A 310 -5.08 -15.28 23.69
C VAL A 310 -4.16 -14.93 24.88
N PRO A 311 -4.31 -15.53 26.09
CA PRO A 311 -3.40 -15.25 27.20
C PRO A 311 -1.91 -15.42 26.85
N ASP A 312 -1.54 -16.56 26.26
CA ASP A 312 -0.14 -16.83 25.89
C ASP A 312 0.37 -15.85 24.81
N MET A 313 -0.50 -15.46 23.87
CA MET A 313 -0.17 -14.45 22.86
C MET A 313 0.11 -13.08 23.51
N LEU A 314 -0.72 -12.66 24.48
CA LEU A 314 -0.52 -11.40 25.20
C LEU A 314 0.78 -11.42 26.03
N ASP A 315 1.10 -12.55 26.66
CA ASP A 315 2.37 -12.73 27.36
C ASP A 315 3.58 -12.65 26.41
N PHE A 316 3.44 -13.22 25.22
CA PHE A 316 4.46 -13.12 24.18
C PHE A 316 4.65 -11.66 23.72
N ILE A 317 3.58 -10.91 23.53
CA ILE A 317 3.61 -9.48 23.19
C ILE A 317 4.32 -8.67 24.27
N GLU A 318 4.00 -8.88 25.56
CA GLU A 318 4.69 -8.22 26.67
C GLU A 318 6.19 -8.53 26.69
N LYS A 319 6.56 -9.78 26.40
CA LYS A 319 7.97 -10.19 26.32
C LYS A 319 8.69 -9.51 25.16
N LEU A 320 8.06 -9.43 23.99
CA LEU A 320 8.59 -8.68 22.83
C LEU A 320 8.76 -7.20 23.17
N ARG A 321 7.78 -6.58 23.84
CA ARG A 321 7.86 -5.18 24.27
C ARG A 321 8.98 -4.96 25.27
N THR A 322 9.15 -5.87 26.23
CA THR A 322 10.19 -5.79 27.26
C THR A 322 11.59 -5.91 26.65
N VAL A 323 11.80 -6.86 25.74
CA VAL A 323 13.11 -7.08 25.09
C VAL A 323 13.39 -6.03 24.00
N GLY A 324 12.34 -5.61 23.28
CA GLY A 324 12.42 -4.70 22.14
C GLY A 324 12.38 -3.22 22.51
N GLU A 325 11.82 -2.89 23.68
CA GLU A 325 11.63 -1.54 24.23
C GLU A 325 10.78 -0.61 23.35
N LYS A 326 10.09 -1.18 22.35
CA LYS A 326 9.36 -0.50 21.28
C LYS A 326 7.94 -1.07 21.16
N PRO A 327 7.00 -0.30 20.58
CA PRO A 327 5.64 -0.75 20.35
C PRO A 327 5.54 -2.10 19.63
N VAL A 328 4.63 -2.94 20.10
CA VAL A 328 4.30 -4.25 19.52
C VAL A 328 2.80 -4.31 19.25
N GLY A 329 2.44 -4.50 17.99
CA GLY A 329 1.06 -4.65 17.55
C GLY A 329 0.76 -6.02 16.99
N ILE A 330 -0.51 -6.25 16.68
CA ILE A 330 -0.99 -7.43 15.97
C ILE A 330 -1.71 -7.04 14.69
N LYS A 331 -1.64 -7.89 13.67
CA LYS A 331 -2.44 -7.77 12.45
C LYS A 331 -3.44 -8.90 12.35
N ILE A 332 -4.72 -8.56 12.26
CA ILE A 332 -5.85 -9.48 12.25
C ILE A 332 -6.74 -9.27 11.02
N VAL A 333 -7.53 -10.30 10.71
CA VAL A 333 -8.64 -10.23 9.77
C VAL A 333 -9.91 -10.58 10.55
N PRO A 334 -10.83 -9.62 10.77
CA PRO A 334 -12.11 -9.92 11.39
C PRO A 334 -12.88 -10.97 10.60
N GLY A 335 -13.47 -11.95 11.27
CA GLY A 335 -14.26 -13.02 10.64
C GLY A 335 -15.28 -13.66 11.56
N SER A 336 -14.99 -13.67 12.87
CA SER A 336 -15.85 -14.19 13.92
C SER A 336 -16.00 -13.14 15.02
N ARG A 337 -17.24 -12.70 15.28
CA ARG A 337 -17.52 -11.76 16.39
C ARG A 337 -17.13 -12.38 17.74
N LYS A 338 -17.40 -13.66 17.93
CA LYS A 338 -17.07 -14.40 19.14
C LYS A 338 -15.56 -14.37 19.43
N ASP A 339 -14.73 -14.64 18.43
CA ASP A 339 -13.27 -14.68 18.63
C ASP A 339 -12.71 -13.28 18.93
N LEU A 340 -13.32 -12.23 18.36
CA LEU A 340 -12.98 -10.84 18.68
C LEU A 340 -13.37 -10.47 20.11
N GLU A 341 -14.56 -10.86 20.57
CA GLU A 341 -15.01 -10.68 21.95
C GLU A 341 -14.12 -11.45 22.94
N ASP A 342 -13.75 -12.70 22.63
CA ASP A 342 -12.85 -13.50 23.46
C ASP A 342 -11.46 -12.83 23.55
N LEU A 343 -10.94 -12.28 22.45
CA LEU A 343 -9.69 -11.50 22.45
C LEU A 343 -9.80 -10.22 23.28
N ILE A 344 -10.83 -9.40 23.04
CA ILE A 344 -11.01 -8.09 23.67
C ILE A 344 -11.34 -8.20 25.15
N SER A 345 -12.18 -9.16 25.54
CA SER A 345 -12.48 -9.43 26.94
C SER A 345 -11.24 -9.91 27.72
N CYS A 346 -10.41 -10.74 27.11
CA CYS A 346 -9.14 -11.17 27.70
C CYS A 346 -8.16 -10.00 27.87
N MET A 347 -8.02 -9.12 26.87
CA MET A 347 -7.23 -7.88 26.98
C MET A 347 -7.76 -6.98 28.11
N SER A 348 -9.08 -6.80 28.19
CA SER A 348 -9.72 -5.96 29.21
C SER A 348 -9.51 -6.48 30.62
N SER A 349 -9.66 -7.80 30.83
CA SER A 349 -9.56 -8.43 32.16
C SER A 349 -8.13 -8.60 32.64
N SER A 350 -7.19 -8.92 31.74
CA SER A 350 -5.78 -9.08 32.07
C SER A 350 -5.02 -7.76 32.19
N GLY A 351 -5.52 -6.69 31.54
CA GLY A 351 -4.82 -5.41 31.42
C GLY A 351 -3.60 -5.46 30.49
N LYS A 352 -3.36 -6.57 29.78
CA LYS A 352 -2.30 -6.73 28.78
C LYS A 352 -2.88 -6.49 27.39
N LEU A 353 -2.29 -5.57 26.64
CA LEU A 353 -2.79 -5.15 25.32
C LEU A 353 -1.62 -4.99 24.35
N PRO A 354 -1.81 -5.25 23.05
CA PRO A 354 -0.91 -4.73 22.03
C PRO A 354 -0.98 -3.20 21.99
N ASP A 355 0.10 -2.56 21.53
CA ASP A 355 0.15 -1.09 21.39
C ASP A 355 -0.69 -0.59 20.21
N PHE A 356 -0.91 -1.47 19.23
CA PHE A 356 -1.80 -1.23 18.10
C PHE A 356 -2.37 -2.52 17.51
N ILE A 357 -3.51 -2.40 16.82
CA ILE A 357 -4.14 -3.47 16.07
C ILE A 357 -4.30 -3.02 14.62
N THR A 358 -3.71 -3.76 13.69
CA THR A 358 -3.98 -3.61 12.26
C THR A 358 -5.14 -4.51 11.86
N ILE A 359 -6.24 -3.89 11.43
CA ILE A 359 -7.42 -4.56 10.88
C ILE A 359 -7.26 -4.59 9.37
N ASP A 360 -7.08 -5.79 8.82
CA ASP A 360 -7.01 -6.02 7.38
C ASP A 360 -8.35 -6.58 6.89
N GLY A 361 -8.99 -5.89 5.96
CA GLY A 361 -10.22 -6.37 5.32
C GLY A 361 -9.94 -7.53 4.37
N SER A 362 -10.92 -8.42 4.18
CA SER A 362 -10.82 -9.60 3.29
C SER A 362 -10.48 -9.23 1.84
N GLU A 363 -10.78 -8.01 1.41
CA GLU A 363 -10.39 -7.47 0.11
C GLU A 363 -8.89 -7.13 -0.03
N GLY A 364 -8.08 -7.45 0.97
CA GLY A 364 -6.63 -7.31 0.99
C GLY A 364 -5.94 -8.01 -0.18
N GLY A 365 -4.76 -7.52 -0.58
CA GLY A 365 -3.99 -8.11 -1.67
C GLY A 365 -3.04 -9.22 -1.22
N THR A 366 -2.52 -9.99 -2.18
CA THR A 366 -1.42 -10.94 -1.98
C THR A 366 -0.51 -11.04 -3.21
N GLY A 367 0.73 -11.47 -3.01
CA GLY A 367 1.63 -11.89 -4.09
C GLY A 367 1.36 -13.32 -4.55
N ALA A 368 0.96 -14.19 -3.62
CA ALA A 368 0.57 -15.59 -3.84
C ALA A 368 -0.39 -16.05 -2.73
N SER A 369 -1.53 -16.62 -3.12
CA SER A 369 -2.54 -17.22 -2.23
C SER A 369 -3.35 -18.25 -3.02
N PHE A 370 -4.20 -18.98 -2.31
CA PHE A 370 -5.20 -19.87 -2.88
C PHE A 370 -6.51 -19.10 -3.11
N HIS A 371 -7.23 -19.45 -4.18
CA HIS A 371 -8.44 -18.72 -4.58
C HIS A 371 -9.54 -18.79 -3.52
N GLU A 372 -9.75 -19.99 -2.96
CA GLU A 372 -10.74 -20.22 -1.91
C GLU A 372 -10.48 -19.39 -0.65
N LEU A 373 -9.22 -19.08 -0.32
CA LEU A 373 -8.90 -18.22 0.82
C LEU A 373 -9.10 -16.74 0.49
N ALA A 374 -8.71 -16.33 -0.72
CA ALA A 374 -8.79 -14.94 -1.15
C ALA A 374 -10.24 -14.45 -1.30
N ASP A 375 -11.15 -15.33 -1.70
CA ASP A 375 -12.52 -14.95 -2.04
C ASP A 375 -13.55 -15.25 -0.94
N SER A 376 -13.22 -16.08 0.08
CA SER A 376 -14.22 -16.59 1.03
C SER A 376 -13.98 -16.27 2.51
N VAL A 377 -12.80 -15.81 2.91
CA VAL A 377 -12.44 -15.71 4.34
C VAL A 377 -12.31 -14.26 4.80
N GLY A 378 -13.03 -13.93 5.87
CA GLY A 378 -12.94 -12.64 6.56
C GLY A 378 -13.97 -11.60 6.10
N LEU A 379 -14.08 -10.54 6.88
CA LEU A 379 -14.99 -9.42 6.64
C LEU A 379 -14.29 -8.28 5.89
N PRO A 380 -15.01 -7.55 5.01
CA PRO A 380 -14.47 -6.36 4.37
C PRO A 380 -14.10 -5.27 5.38
N ILE A 381 -13.19 -4.36 5.02
CA ILE A 381 -12.67 -3.36 5.98
C ILE A 381 -13.79 -2.46 6.53
N LEU A 382 -14.76 -2.08 5.70
CA LEU A 382 -15.86 -1.20 6.08
C LEU A 382 -16.87 -1.87 7.02
N THR A 383 -16.77 -3.19 7.22
CA THR A 383 -17.57 -3.97 8.17
C THR A 383 -16.74 -4.37 9.39
N GLY A 384 -15.52 -4.87 9.18
CA GLY A 384 -14.65 -5.34 10.25
C GLY A 384 -14.11 -4.23 11.15
N LEU A 385 -13.80 -3.06 10.59
CA LEU A 385 -13.29 -1.92 11.34
C LEU A 385 -14.28 -1.41 12.41
N PRO A 386 -15.52 -1.02 12.06
CA PRO A 386 -16.47 -0.53 13.06
C PRO A 386 -16.84 -1.58 14.10
N LEU A 387 -16.82 -2.88 13.75
CA LEU A 387 -17.06 -3.97 14.71
C LEU A 387 -15.97 -4.02 15.79
N VAL A 388 -14.69 -3.99 15.40
CA VAL A 388 -13.58 -4.03 16.37
C VAL A 388 -13.51 -2.74 17.19
N ASP A 389 -13.67 -1.58 16.56
CA ASP A 389 -13.71 -0.28 17.26
C ASP A 389 -14.84 -0.24 18.30
N GLY A 390 -16.05 -0.68 17.92
CA GLY A 390 -17.21 -0.77 18.82
C GLY A 390 -16.96 -1.68 20.01
N LEU A 391 -16.45 -2.90 19.78
CA LEU A 391 -16.11 -3.83 20.87
C LEU A 391 -15.06 -3.24 21.82
N LEU A 392 -14.00 -2.61 21.30
CA LEU A 392 -12.98 -1.97 22.14
C LEU A 392 -13.57 -0.85 23.02
N LYS A 393 -14.57 -0.11 22.51
CA LYS A 393 -15.30 0.92 23.28
C LYS A 393 -16.20 0.29 24.34
N THR A 394 -16.95 -0.76 24.00
CA THR A 394 -17.80 -1.50 24.95
C THR A 394 -17.01 -2.02 26.15
N TYR A 395 -15.79 -2.52 25.93
CA TYR A 395 -14.90 -2.99 27.00
C TYR A 395 -14.03 -1.88 27.63
N GLY A 396 -14.20 -0.61 27.23
CA GLY A 396 -13.50 0.53 27.85
C GLY A 396 -11.98 0.55 27.64
N ILE A 397 -11.48 -0.09 26.58
CA ILE A 397 -10.04 -0.17 26.27
C ILE A 397 -9.63 0.49 24.96
N ARG A 398 -10.57 1.10 24.22
CA ARG A 398 -10.31 1.75 22.92
C ARG A 398 -9.20 2.81 22.96
N ASP A 399 -9.13 3.60 24.02
CA ASP A 399 -8.16 4.70 24.15
C ASP A 399 -6.75 4.23 24.54
N LYS A 400 -6.59 2.93 24.87
CA LYS A 400 -5.31 2.35 25.32
C LYS A 400 -4.43 1.84 24.17
N LEU A 401 -4.96 1.78 22.95
CA LEU A 401 -4.25 1.29 21.76
C LEU A 401 -4.64 2.07 20.51
N LYS A 402 -3.90 1.85 19.42
CA LYS A 402 -4.18 2.46 18.11
C LYS A 402 -4.69 1.45 17.09
N ILE A 403 -5.58 1.88 16.20
CA ILE A 403 -6.13 1.03 15.12
C ILE A 403 -5.56 1.46 13.77
N PHE A 404 -4.98 0.52 13.04
CA PHE A 404 -4.61 0.70 11.63
C PHE A 404 -5.64 -0.01 10.75
N ALA A 405 -6.25 0.69 9.80
CA ALA A 405 -7.11 0.08 8.79
C ALA A 405 -6.33 -0.24 7.50
N SER A 406 -6.58 -1.39 6.90
CA SER A 406 -6.00 -1.83 5.63
C SER A 406 -7.06 -2.60 4.84
N GLY A 407 -7.26 -2.25 3.57
CA GLY A 407 -8.32 -2.87 2.73
C GLY A 407 -8.77 -1.98 1.59
N LYS A 408 -8.03 -1.98 0.47
CA LYS A 408 -8.32 -1.15 -0.73
C LYS A 408 -8.57 0.36 -0.46
N LEU A 409 -8.05 0.92 0.65
CA LEU A 409 -8.17 2.33 1.05
C LEU A 409 -7.13 3.22 0.34
N LEU A 410 -7.17 3.27 -0.99
CA LEU A 410 -6.14 3.91 -1.82
C LEU A 410 -6.44 5.38 -2.21
N THR A 411 -7.60 5.92 -1.83
CA THR A 411 -8.00 7.30 -2.14
C THR A 411 -8.34 8.09 -0.86
N PRO A 412 -8.21 9.43 -0.86
CA PRO A 412 -8.46 10.24 0.34
C PRO A 412 -9.86 10.08 0.93
N ASP A 413 -10.87 9.92 0.08
CA ASP A 413 -12.27 9.72 0.48
C ASP A 413 -12.48 8.41 1.23
N LYS A 414 -11.90 7.30 0.75
CA LYS A 414 -11.92 6.01 1.44
C LYS A 414 -11.17 6.07 2.77
N ILE A 415 -10.04 6.77 2.80
CA ILE A 415 -9.25 7.00 4.02
C ILE A 415 -10.09 7.79 5.04
N ALA A 416 -10.75 8.88 4.63
CA ALA A 416 -11.60 9.68 5.51
C ALA A 416 -12.76 8.85 6.11
N VAL A 417 -13.39 8.00 5.29
CA VAL A 417 -14.43 7.06 5.77
C VAL A 417 -13.84 6.10 6.80
N ALA A 418 -12.68 5.50 6.54
CA ALA A 418 -12.05 4.60 7.51
C ALA A 418 -11.68 5.30 8.83
N LEU A 419 -11.15 6.52 8.79
CA LEU A 419 -10.88 7.30 10.02
C LEU A 419 -12.17 7.55 10.81
N ALA A 420 -13.23 7.96 10.11
CA ALA A 420 -14.53 8.21 10.74
C ALA A 420 -15.20 6.93 11.30
N LEU A 421 -14.88 5.76 10.76
CA LEU A 421 -15.33 4.44 11.25
C LEU A 421 -14.47 3.90 12.42
N GLY A 422 -13.45 4.64 12.87
CA GLY A 422 -12.69 4.32 14.09
C GLY A 422 -11.21 3.99 13.87
N ALA A 423 -10.67 4.12 12.66
CA ALA A 423 -9.23 3.98 12.44
C ALA A 423 -8.45 5.19 12.95
N ASP A 424 -7.28 4.97 13.57
CA ASP A 424 -6.30 6.04 13.85
C ASP A 424 -5.35 6.24 12.65
N PHE A 425 -5.03 5.15 11.94
CA PHE A 425 -4.06 5.12 10.86
C PHE A 425 -4.56 4.29 9.68
N VAL A 426 -4.02 4.50 8.49
CA VAL A 426 -4.31 3.71 7.29
C VAL A 426 -3.03 3.15 6.66
N ASN A 427 -3.05 1.85 6.42
CA ASN A 427 -2.00 1.09 5.75
C ASN A 427 -2.41 0.80 4.30
N ILE A 428 -1.57 1.21 3.34
CA ILE A 428 -1.83 1.06 1.90
C ILE A 428 -0.76 0.16 1.26
N ALA A 429 -1.16 -0.98 0.72
CA ALA A 429 -0.28 -1.83 -0.10
C ALA A 429 -0.43 -1.52 -1.59
N ARG A 430 -1.63 -1.72 -2.14
CA ARG A 430 -1.82 -1.67 -3.61
C ARG A 430 -1.54 -0.30 -4.21
N GLY A 431 -2.01 0.78 -3.58
CA GLY A 431 -1.71 2.14 -4.03
C GLY A 431 -0.20 2.42 -4.08
N MET A 432 0.55 1.92 -3.09
CA MET A 432 2.01 1.99 -3.09
C MET A 432 2.63 1.18 -4.25
N MET A 433 2.09 -0.01 -4.53
CA MET A 433 2.51 -0.80 -5.71
C MET A 433 2.26 -0.06 -7.03
N PHE A 434 1.11 0.61 -7.18
CA PHE A 434 0.82 1.42 -8.38
C PHE A 434 1.77 2.60 -8.49
N SER A 435 2.04 3.29 -7.38
CA SER A 435 2.96 4.43 -7.35
C SER A 435 4.39 4.05 -7.78
N VAL A 436 4.86 2.84 -7.43
CA VAL A 436 6.18 2.33 -7.85
C VAL A 436 6.16 1.73 -9.27
N GLY A 437 5.00 1.47 -9.86
CA GLY A 437 4.85 1.11 -11.29
C GLY A 437 4.11 -0.19 -11.61
N CYS A 438 3.44 -0.82 -10.66
CA CYS A 438 2.61 -2.00 -10.92
C CYS A 438 1.49 -1.67 -11.91
N ILE A 439 1.33 -2.51 -12.94
CA ILE A 439 0.33 -2.34 -14.02
C ILE A 439 -0.84 -3.33 -13.92
N ARG A 440 -1.06 -3.94 -12.75
CA ARG A 440 -2.10 -4.96 -12.50
C ARG A 440 -2.00 -6.17 -13.45
N ALA A 441 -0.79 -6.64 -13.73
CA ALA A 441 -0.58 -7.81 -14.60
C ALA A 441 -0.99 -9.17 -13.96
N GLN A 442 -1.24 -9.21 -12.65
CA GLN A 442 -1.69 -10.38 -11.87
C GLN A 442 -0.80 -11.64 -11.91
N VAL A 443 0.40 -11.55 -12.49
CA VAL A 443 1.41 -12.63 -12.55
C VAL A 443 2.45 -12.56 -11.42
N CYS A 444 2.09 -11.99 -10.26
CA CYS A 444 3.05 -11.72 -9.18
C CYS A 444 3.73 -12.98 -8.61
N HIS A 445 3.02 -14.11 -8.64
CA HIS A 445 3.46 -15.40 -8.13
C HIS A 445 4.43 -16.11 -9.08
N THR A 446 4.42 -15.79 -10.39
CA THR A 446 5.20 -16.53 -11.41
C THR A 446 6.65 -16.08 -11.52
N ASN A 447 7.05 -15.03 -10.79
CA ASN A 447 8.32 -14.32 -10.95
C ASN A 447 8.50 -13.53 -12.27
N HIS A 448 7.53 -13.54 -13.19
CA HIS A 448 7.64 -12.89 -14.51
C HIS A 448 6.98 -11.50 -14.53
N CYS A 449 7.16 -10.70 -13.48
CA CYS A 449 6.55 -9.36 -13.42
C CYS A 449 7.13 -8.46 -14.54
N PRO A 450 6.30 -7.99 -15.49
CA PRO A 450 6.80 -7.31 -16.70
C PRO A 450 7.38 -5.92 -16.44
N VAL A 451 7.16 -5.38 -15.24
CA VAL A 451 7.55 -4.02 -14.85
C VAL A 451 8.58 -3.98 -13.71
N GLY A 452 9.10 -5.14 -13.31
CA GLY A 452 10.17 -5.23 -12.31
C GLY A 452 9.73 -4.98 -10.86
N VAL A 453 8.42 -5.01 -10.56
CA VAL A 453 7.90 -4.75 -9.21
C VAL A 453 7.91 -6.03 -8.35
N ALA A 454 7.22 -7.08 -8.80
CA ALA A 454 6.98 -8.31 -8.03
C ALA A 454 7.81 -9.49 -8.58
N THR A 455 9.11 -9.29 -8.75
CA THR A 455 10.04 -10.27 -9.33
C THR A 455 11.40 -10.18 -8.65
N THR A 456 12.09 -11.31 -8.57
CA THR A 456 13.50 -11.44 -8.14
C THR A 456 14.44 -11.66 -9.32
N ASP A 457 13.93 -11.69 -10.57
CA ASP A 457 14.75 -11.78 -11.78
C ASP A 457 15.48 -10.45 -12.01
N PRO A 458 16.84 -10.44 -11.94
CA PRO A 458 17.62 -9.23 -12.14
C PRO A 458 17.37 -8.57 -13.49
N LYS A 459 17.07 -9.34 -14.55
CA LYS A 459 16.81 -8.79 -15.88
C LYS A 459 15.53 -7.95 -15.87
N LEU A 460 14.46 -8.46 -15.27
CA LEU A 460 13.17 -7.79 -15.20
C LEU A 460 13.17 -6.62 -14.21
N GLN A 461 13.90 -6.74 -13.10
CA GLN A 461 14.01 -5.68 -12.08
C GLN A 461 14.63 -4.40 -12.65
N ARG A 462 15.63 -4.51 -13.55
CA ARG A 462 16.30 -3.35 -14.18
C ARG A 462 15.33 -2.36 -14.84
N ALA A 463 14.16 -2.81 -15.26
CA ALA A 463 13.13 -1.93 -15.80
C ALA A 463 12.65 -0.83 -14.84
N LEU A 464 12.63 -1.12 -13.53
CA LEU A 464 12.13 -0.20 -12.51
C LEU A 464 13.22 0.81 -12.14
N SER A 465 13.11 2.08 -12.54
CA SER A 465 14.09 3.12 -12.14
C SER A 465 13.83 3.64 -10.72
N ILE A 466 14.74 3.40 -9.78
CA ILE A 466 14.63 3.91 -8.41
C ILE A 466 14.56 5.45 -8.40
N GLU A 467 15.39 6.09 -9.23
CA GLU A 467 15.53 7.56 -9.29
C GLU A 467 14.28 8.28 -9.83
N ASP A 468 13.40 7.56 -10.52
CA ASP A 468 12.08 8.05 -10.91
C ASP A 468 11.02 7.63 -9.89
N LYS A 469 10.95 6.32 -9.57
CA LYS A 469 9.83 5.76 -8.81
C LYS A 469 9.78 6.24 -7.36
N GLN A 470 10.91 6.60 -6.73
CA GLN A 470 10.92 7.17 -5.38
C GLN A 470 10.07 8.45 -5.28
N HIS A 471 10.13 9.32 -6.29
CA HIS A 471 9.38 10.58 -6.30
C HIS A 471 7.89 10.34 -6.50
N ARG A 472 7.52 9.32 -7.28
CA ARG A 472 6.11 8.95 -7.46
C ARG A 472 5.49 8.43 -6.16
N VAL A 473 6.24 7.63 -5.41
CA VAL A 473 5.84 7.18 -4.07
C VAL A 473 5.67 8.37 -3.13
N CYS A 474 6.68 9.26 -3.07
CA CYS A 474 6.64 10.48 -2.26
C CYS A 474 5.40 11.32 -2.59
N ASN A 475 5.23 11.70 -3.86
CA ASN A 475 4.12 12.52 -4.32
C ASN A 475 2.75 11.89 -4.09
N TYR A 476 2.65 10.56 -4.17
CA TYR A 476 1.40 9.85 -3.87
C TYR A 476 1.02 10.00 -2.40
N VAL A 477 1.96 9.79 -1.46
CA VAL A 477 1.72 10.00 -0.03
C VAL A 477 1.33 11.45 0.26
N LEU A 478 2.06 12.42 -0.28
CA LEU A 478 1.75 13.85 -0.10
C LEU A 478 0.37 14.20 -0.66
N SER A 479 0.02 13.61 -1.80
CA SER A 479 -1.27 13.81 -2.45
C SER A 479 -2.44 13.25 -1.64
N LEU A 480 -2.25 12.11 -1.00
CA LEU A 480 -3.26 11.54 -0.12
C LEU A 480 -3.51 12.41 1.11
N ARG A 481 -2.45 12.90 1.75
CA ARG A 481 -2.54 13.80 2.91
C ARG A 481 -3.23 15.10 2.54
N GLU A 482 -2.80 15.74 1.46
CA GLU A 482 -3.43 16.95 0.94
C GLU A 482 -4.92 16.77 0.69
N GLY A 483 -5.30 15.68 -0.02
CA GLY A 483 -6.70 15.36 -0.25
C GLY A 483 -7.49 15.13 1.05
N LEU A 484 -6.87 14.49 2.04
CA LEU A 484 -7.50 14.24 3.33
C LEU A 484 -7.75 15.52 4.13
N PHE A 485 -6.81 16.47 4.12
CA PHE A 485 -7.02 17.80 4.70
C PHE A 485 -8.10 18.60 3.96
N HIS A 486 -8.21 18.47 2.63
CA HIS A 486 -9.29 19.11 1.88
C HIS A 486 -10.67 18.52 2.22
N LEU A 487 -10.75 17.20 2.41
CA LEU A 487 -11.97 16.54 2.86
C LEU A 487 -12.33 16.92 4.30
N ALA A 488 -11.33 17.04 5.18
CA ALA A 488 -11.52 17.54 6.54
C ALA A 488 -12.14 18.95 6.51
N ALA A 489 -11.58 19.83 5.67
CA ALA A 489 -12.11 21.17 5.46
C ALA A 489 -13.58 21.17 5.01
N ALA A 490 -13.90 20.34 4.01
CA ALA A 490 -15.25 20.18 3.48
C ALA A 490 -16.23 19.64 4.53
N ALA A 491 -15.76 18.78 5.43
CA ALA A 491 -16.54 18.25 6.56
C ALA A 491 -16.64 19.24 7.76
N GLY A 492 -15.97 20.40 7.70
CA GLY A 492 -16.01 21.44 8.72
C GLY A 492 -14.97 21.30 9.85
N ILE A 493 -14.00 20.40 9.70
CA ILE A 493 -12.95 20.13 10.69
C ILE A 493 -11.58 20.60 10.20
N SER A 494 -10.71 21.01 11.13
CA SER A 494 -9.40 21.59 10.80
C SER A 494 -8.29 20.55 10.61
N SER A 495 -8.50 19.30 11.03
CA SER A 495 -7.50 18.24 10.99
C SER A 495 -8.15 16.88 10.74
N PRO A 496 -7.55 16.00 9.92
CA PRO A 496 -8.06 14.67 9.64
C PRO A 496 -8.24 13.78 10.88
N ILE A 497 -7.51 14.03 11.97
CA ILE A 497 -7.64 13.25 13.21
C ILE A 497 -9.00 13.42 13.88
N HIS A 498 -9.78 14.42 13.47
CA HIS A 498 -11.11 14.70 14.02
C HIS A 498 -12.25 14.07 13.21
N PHE A 499 -11.94 13.33 12.14
CA PHE A 499 -12.96 12.50 11.49
C PHE A 499 -13.57 11.55 12.51
N SER A 500 -14.90 11.50 12.52
CA SER A 500 -15.71 10.71 13.45
C SER A 500 -16.99 10.28 12.75
N ALA A 501 -17.77 9.42 13.41
CA ALA A 501 -19.06 8.93 12.90
C ALA A 501 -20.04 10.05 12.51
N GLU A 502 -19.93 11.25 13.08
CA GLU A 502 -20.78 12.41 12.75
C GLU A 502 -20.46 13.06 11.40
N HIS A 503 -19.29 12.75 10.84
CA HIS A 503 -18.80 13.30 9.57
C HIS A 503 -19.15 12.42 8.38
N ILE A 504 -19.80 11.27 8.60
CA ILE A 504 -20.20 10.36 7.55
C ILE A 504 -21.63 9.89 7.76
N VAL A 505 -22.32 9.62 6.66
CA VAL A 505 -23.68 9.06 6.63
C VAL A 505 -23.69 7.84 5.73
N TYR A 506 -24.52 6.85 6.06
CA TYR A 506 -24.75 5.70 5.20
C TYR A 506 -26.07 5.91 4.45
N ARG A 507 -26.03 5.84 3.12
CA ARG A 507 -27.24 5.81 2.29
C ARG A 507 -27.68 4.37 2.11
N GLU A 508 -28.93 4.08 2.38
CA GLU A 508 -29.56 2.77 2.19
C GLU A 508 -30.06 2.59 0.74
N GLU A 509 -30.51 1.38 0.38
CA GLU A 509 -31.05 1.09 -0.97
C GLU A 509 -32.29 1.92 -1.30
N ASP A 510 -33.15 2.15 -0.31
CA ASP A 510 -34.37 2.95 -0.43
C ASP A 510 -34.11 4.47 -0.47
N GLY A 511 -32.83 4.87 -0.39
CA GLY A 511 -32.41 6.26 -0.37
C GLY A 511 -32.51 6.95 0.99
N SER A 512 -32.98 6.25 2.03
CA SER A 512 -32.94 6.77 3.39
C SER A 512 -31.49 6.93 3.88
N LEU A 513 -31.30 7.84 4.83
CA LEU A 513 -30.00 8.11 5.44
C LEU A 513 -29.97 7.53 6.85
N ARG A 514 -28.91 6.79 7.14
CA ARG A 514 -28.63 6.26 8.45
C ARG A 514 -27.39 6.91 9.03
N GLU A 515 -27.56 7.57 10.17
CA GLU A 515 -26.46 8.12 10.94
C GLU A 515 -25.70 7.00 11.69
N LEU A 516 -24.38 7.05 11.64
CA LEU A 516 -23.53 5.98 12.18
C LEU A 516 -23.51 5.83 13.71
N PRO A 517 -23.70 6.87 14.55
CA PRO A 517 -23.86 6.66 15.99
C PRO A 517 -24.99 5.66 16.30
N GLY A 518 -26.05 5.62 15.48
CA GLY A 518 -27.12 4.62 15.57
C GLY A 518 -26.80 3.25 14.97
N LEU A 519 -25.81 3.16 14.06
CA LEU A 519 -25.39 1.91 13.42
C LEU A 519 -24.36 1.14 14.26
N LEU A 520 -23.44 1.84 14.92
CA LEU A 520 -22.45 1.24 15.81
C LEU A 520 -23.07 0.72 17.11
N ASN A 521 -24.09 1.40 17.65
CA ASN A 521 -24.77 1.02 18.89
C ASN A 521 -25.77 -0.13 18.73
N GLN A 522 -26.27 -0.42 17.51
CA GLN A 522 -27.19 -1.54 17.28
C GLN A 522 -26.47 -2.90 17.15
N HIS A 523 -25.15 -2.87 17.00
CA HIS A 523 -24.30 -4.06 16.96
C HIS A 523 -23.32 -4.12 18.13
N ALA A 524 -23.36 -3.16 19.07
CA ALA A 524 -22.62 -3.22 20.33
C ALA A 524 -23.23 -4.24 21.28
#